data_AF-A0A3A4JGS4-F1
#
_entry.id   AF-A0A3A4JGS4-F1
#
_cell.length_a   1.000
_cell.length_b   1.000
_cell.length_c   1.000
_cell.angle_alpha   90.00
_cell.angle_beta   90.00
_cell.angle_gamma   90.00
#
_symmetry.space_group_name_H-M   'P 1'
#
loop_
_entity.id
_entity.type
_entity.pdbx_description
1 polymer ?
#
loop_
_entity_poly.entity_id
_entity_poly.type
_entity_poly.pdbx_seq_one_letter_code
_entity_poly.pdbx_strand_id
1 'polypeptide(L)'
;MLMGSFEKIKITLFKQLFILSSLVAGLIAIQWPAFAFGKEIAQEGEDPGTQSAFNAESITSFEEDQADSQTFESDSCPEIFGDEETVRQNRERREQLFVRLRRVGEDYVVVHRATAWRAPEHARIKGMQLDDIRIESEKRREAVVYLPEDIARRYGCESGRYKVAAGDGLFDRAVILAVRQDLLLVEYDDMLAYLTMNPNERVDFRMVWQSFWTMPHPVEPPTKKPQKPRQPPNRRNRRR
;
A
#
# COMPACT_ATOMS: atom_id res chain seq x y z
N MET A 1 -34.14 -21.53 -48.65
CA MET A 1 -32.78 -21.72 -49.20
C MET A 1 -32.08 -20.37 -49.20
N LEU A 2 -30.78 -20.36 -48.88
CA LEU A 2 -29.85 -19.21 -48.78
C LEU A 2 -29.88 -18.40 -47.47
N MET A 3 -29.39 -19.03 -46.40
CA MET A 3 -28.68 -18.34 -45.31
C MET A 3 -27.45 -19.17 -44.95
N GLY A 4 -26.26 -18.56 -45.01
CA GLY A 4 -25.05 -19.17 -44.49
C GLY A 4 -23.81 -18.91 -45.35
N SER A 5 -23.26 -17.69 -45.32
CA SER A 5 -21.86 -17.47 -45.73
C SER A 5 -21.26 -16.11 -45.34
N PHE A 6 -21.43 -15.65 -44.09
CA PHE A 6 -20.81 -14.38 -43.63
C PHE A 6 -19.82 -14.49 -42.46
N GLU A 7 -19.61 -15.65 -41.84
CA GLU A 7 -18.72 -15.76 -40.66
C GLU A 7 -17.24 -16.07 -40.95
N LYS A 8 -16.85 -16.38 -42.19
CA LYS A 8 -15.47 -16.82 -42.48
C LYS A 8 -14.48 -15.72 -42.90
N ILE A 9 -14.89 -14.45 -42.99
CA ILE A 9 -14.02 -13.38 -43.52
C ILE A 9 -13.30 -12.58 -42.41
N LYS A 10 -13.73 -12.65 -41.14
CA LYS A 10 -13.13 -11.81 -40.07
C LYS A 10 -11.84 -12.34 -39.45
N ILE A 11 -11.44 -13.58 -39.70
CA ILE A 11 -10.31 -14.22 -38.98
C ILE A 11 -8.96 -14.01 -39.69
N THR A 12 -8.95 -13.64 -40.97
CA THR A 12 -7.69 -13.56 -41.75
C THR A 12 -6.99 -12.20 -41.70
N LEU A 13 -7.68 -11.13 -41.28
CA LEU A 13 -7.09 -9.78 -41.23
C LEU A 13 -6.33 -9.46 -39.93
N PHE A 14 -6.52 -10.24 -38.85
CA PHE A 14 -5.85 -9.98 -37.58
C PHE A 14 -4.41 -10.49 -37.50
N LYS A 15 -3.99 -11.39 -38.41
CA LYS A 15 -2.62 -11.93 -38.44
C LYS A 15 -1.61 -11.08 -39.20
N GLN A 16 -2.06 -10.11 -40.02
CA GLN A 16 -1.13 -9.23 -40.76
C GLN A 16 -0.75 -7.96 -39.99
N LEU A 17 -1.46 -7.58 -38.92
CA LEU A 17 -1.08 -6.42 -38.11
C LEU A 17 0.03 -6.71 -37.08
N PHE A 18 0.37 -7.97 -36.82
CA PHE A 18 1.34 -8.36 -35.79
C PHE A 18 2.79 -8.51 -36.29
N ILE A 19 3.05 -8.37 -37.59
CA ILE A 19 4.39 -8.55 -38.18
C ILE A 19 5.09 -7.19 -38.44
N LEU A 20 4.39 -6.06 -38.29
CA LEU A 20 4.95 -4.72 -38.56
C LEU A 20 5.43 -3.94 -37.33
N SER A 21 5.31 -4.47 -36.10
CA SER A 21 5.80 -3.80 -34.88
C SER A 21 7.18 -4.25 -34.41
N SER A 22 7.83 -5.20 -35.08
CA SER A 22 9.15 -5.73 -34.70
C SER A 22 10.36 -5.05 -35.37
N LEU A 23 10.18 -3.88 -36.00
CA LEU A 23 11.22 -3.17 -36.75
C LEU A 23 11.45 -1.72 -36.30
N VAL A 24 11.30 -1.42 -35.00
CA VAL A 24 11.78 -0.17 -34.39
C VAL A 24 12.52 -0.48 -33.07
N ALA A 25 13.42 -1.46 -33.10
CA ALA A 25 14.44 -1.67 -32.08
C ALA A 25 15.79 -1.13 -32.59
N GLY A 26 15.78 0.11 -33.07
CA GLY A 26 16.93 0.81 -33.62
C GLY A 26 17.42 1.91 -32.70
N LEU A 27 18.60 1.69 -32.11
CA LEU A 27 19.59 2.71 -31.75
C LEU A 27 19.13 3.89 -30.88
N ILE A 28 19.14 3.70 -29.56
CA ILE A 28 19.52 4.77 -28.63
C ILE A 28 20.45 4.17 -27.56
N ALA A 29 21.73 4.02 -27.92
CA ALA A 29 22.81 3.83 -26.96
C ALA A 29 23.23 5.21 -26.45
N ILE A 30 22.58 5.70 -25.38
CA ILE A 30 23.04 6.92 -24.69
C ILE A 30 24.18 6.52 -23.76
N GLN A 31 25.40 6.86 -24.21
CA GLN A 31 26.58 6.98 -23.37
C GLN A 31 26.29 7.91 -22.18
N TRP A 32 26.31 7.36 -20.97
CA TRP A 32 26.36 8.16 -19.75
C TRP A 32 27.82 8.53 -19.47
N PRO A 33 28.17 9.83 -19.34
CA PRO A 33 29.50 10.22 -18.93
C PRO A 33 29.73 9.89 -17.45
N ALA A 34 30.85 9.23 -17.19
CA ALA A 34 31.40 9.05 -15.86
C ALA A 34 31.79 10.43 -15.29
N PHE A 35 30.98 10.95 -14.36
CA PHE A 35 31.36 12.07 -13.53
C PHE A 35 32.15 11.56 -12.33
N ALA A 36 33.47 11.66 -12.44
CA ALA A 36 34.40 11.66 -11.33
C ALA A 36 34.85 13.12 -11.11
N PHE A 37 34.51 13.74 -9.98
CA PHE A 37 35.06 14.98 -9.39
C PHE A 37 34.12 15.37 -8.24
N GLY A 38 34.52 15.76 -7.03
CA GLY A 38 35.78 15.94 -6.33
C GLY A 38 35.42 16.05 -4.83
N LYS A 39 36.27 15.56 -3.94
CA LYS A 39 37.16 16.39 -3.10
C LYS A 39 36.44 17.20 -2.01
N GLU A 40 36.47 16.64 -0.80
CA GLU A 40 37.08 17.26 0.39
C GLU A 40 36.65 18.70 0.73
N ILE A 41 35.77 18.82 1.73
CA ILE A 41 35.77 19.98 2.64
C ILE A 41 35.67 19.44 4.06
N ALA A 42 36.80 19.51 4.76
CA ALA A 42 36.87 19.59 6.20
C ALA A 42 36.35 20.97 6.64
N GLN A 43 35.62 21.05 7.75
CA GLN A 43 36.07 21.86 8.89
C GLN A 43 35.16 21.69 10.10
N GLU A 44 35.83 21.40 11.21
CA GLU A 44 35.38 21.52 12.58
C GLU A 44 34.88 22.94 12.89
N GLY A 45 33.88 23.01 13.75
CA GLY A 45 33.38 24.23 14.36
C GLY A 45 32.60 23.86 15.61
N GLU A 46 33.33 23.44 16.64
CA GLU A 46 32.86 23.50 18.02
C GLU A 46 32.70 24.96 18.42
N ASP A 47 31.53 25.33 18.92
CA ASP A 47 31.38 26.51 19.79
C ASP A 47 30.49 26.12 20.98
N PRO A 48 31.04 26.01 22.20
CA PRO A 48 30.27 25.84 23.42
C PRO A 48 30.00 27.21 24.04
N GLY A 49 28.73 27.57 24.18
CA GLY A 49 28.32 28.60 25.13
C GLY A 49 27.28 29.56 24.60
N THR A 50 26.08 29.47 25.16
CA THR A 50 25.48 30.57 25.93
C THR A 50 24.19 30.04 26.57
N GLN A 51 24.25 29.85 27.88
CA GLN A 51 23.07 29.71 28.72
C GLN A 51 22.36 31.07 28.71
N SER A 52 21.18 31.14 28.10
CA SER A 52 20.28 32.29 28.25
C SER A 52 18.98 31.79 28.85
N ALA A 53 18.76 32.21 30.10
CA ALA A 53 17.51 32.07 30.81
C ALA A 53 16.43 32.87 30.09
N PHE A 54 15.47 32.18 29.47
CA PHE A 54 14.26 32.80 28.94
C PHE A 54 13.04 32.20 29.63
N ASN A 55 12.48 33.04 30.49
CA ASN A 55 11.09 33.22 30.89
C ASN A 55 10.13 32.05 30.66
N ALA A 56 9.63 31.53 31.79
CA ALA A 56 8.36 30.84 31.90
C ALA A 56 7.22 31.81 31.56
N GLU A 57 6.93 31.96 30.27
CA GLU A 57 5.69 32.58 29.82
C GLU A 57 4.60 31.50 29.75
N SER A 58 3.54 31.77 30.52
CA SER A 58 2.24 31.14 30.53
C SER A 58 1.93 30.31 29.29
N ILE A 59 1.96 28.99 29.47
CA ILE A 59 1.31 28.03 28.58
C ILE A 59 -0.20 28.32 28.71
N THR A 60 -0.71 29.22 27.87
CA THR A 60 -2.14 29.24 27.55
C THR A 60 -2.44 27.88 26.96
N SER A 61 -3.18 27.08 27.72
CA SER A 61 -3.83 25.87 27.26
C SER A 61 -4.67 26.25 26.04
N PHE A 62 -4.08 26.12 24.86
CA PHE A 62 -4.81 25.90 23.62
C PHE A 62 -5.51 24.57 23.81
N GLU A 63 -6.71 24.61 24.38
CA GLU A 63 -7.74 23.66 24.02
C GLU A 63 -7.92 23.84 22.51
N GLU A 64 -7.15 23.05 21.75
CA GLU A 64 -7.52 22.72 20.39
C GLU A 64 -8.92 22.16 20.49
N ASP A 65 -9.92 23.01 20.27
CA ASP A 65 -11.19 22.63 19.70
C ASP A 65 -10.82 21.84 18.43
N GLN A 66 -10.62 20.54 18.59
CA GLN A 66 -10.65 19.56 17.53
C GLN A 66 -12.05 19.70 16.96
N ALA A 67 -12.20 20.67 16.04
CA ALA A 67 -13.32 20.75 15.15
C ALA A 67 -13.43 19.34 14.56
N ASP A 68 -14.47 18.62 14.97
CA ASP A 68 -14.79 17.28 14.51
C ASP A 68 -14.84 17.36 12.99
N SER A 69 -13.68 17.07 12.38
CA SER A 69 -13.51 17.13 10.94
C SER A 69 -14.39 16.02 10.41
N GLN A 70 -15.54 16.43 9.89
CA GLN A 70 -16.57 15.53 9.41
C GLN A 70 -15.92 14.46 8.55
N THR A 71 -16.08 13.21 8.99
CA THR A 71 -15.53 12.06 8.29
C THR A 71 -16.65 11.43 7.48
N PHE A 72 -16.48 11.41 6.17
CA PHE A 72 -17.39 10.88 5.17
C PHE A 72 -17.09 9.41 4.87
N GLU A 73 -18.10 8.70 4.37
CA GLU A 73 -17.94 7.36 3.81
C GLU A 73 -17.48 7.44 2.34
N SER A 74 -16.71 6.47 1.85
CA SER A 74 -16.19 6.48 0.48
C SER A 74 -17.30 6.49 -0.59
N ASP A 75 -18.45 5.89 -0.31
CA ASP A 75 -19.62 5.84 -1.20
C ASP A 75 -20.23 7.21 -1.51
N SER A 76 -19.95 8.23 -0.69
CA SER A 76 -20.39 9.60 -0.93
C SER A 76 -19.61 10.34 -2.02
N CYS A 77 -18.51 9.77 -2.50
CA CYS A 77 -17.68 10.33 -3.59
C CYS A 77 -17.24 9.22 -4.58
N PRO A 78 -18.18 8.64 -5.36
CA PRO A 78 -17.90 7.53 -6.26
C PRO A 78 -16.94 7.87 -7.40
N GLU A 79 -16.83 9.14 -7.78
CA GLU A 79 -15.88 9.60 -8.81
C GLU A 79 -14.42 9.38 -8.41
N ILE A 80 -14.09 9.40 -7.12
CA ILE A 80 -12.72 9.15 -6.62
C ILE A 80 -12.58 7.73 -6.10
N PHE A 81 -13.57 7.25 -5.33
CA PHE A 81 -13.46 5.98 -4.61
C PHE A 81 -14.08 4.79 -5.35
N GLY A 82 -14.72 5.04 -6.49
CA GLY A 82 -15.47 4.06 -7.24
C GLY A 82 -16.91 3.90 -6.74
N ASP A 83 -17.81 3.60 -7.66
CA ASP A 83 -19.16 3.14 -7.31
C ASP A 83 -19.17 1.68 -6.84
N GLU A 84 -20.34 1.20 -6.40
CA GLU A 84 -20.51 -0.17 -5.88
C GLU A 84 -20.00 -1.24 -6.86
N GLU A 85 -20.25 -1.06 -8.15
CA GLU A 85 -19.84 -2.00 -9.20
C GLU A 85 -18.32 -1.98 -9.42
N THR A 86 -17.72 -0.79 -9.42
CA THR A 86 -16.27 -0.62 -9.50
C THR A 86 -15.57 -1.26 -8.30
N VAL A 87 -16.07 -1.01 -7.09
CA VAL A 87 -15.55 -1.60 -5.85
C VAL A 87 -15.67 -3.14 -5.88
N ARG A 88 -16.78 -3.67 -6.41
CA ARG A 88 -16.97 -5.12 -6.58
C ARG A 88 -15.93 -5.70 -7.55
N GLN A 89 -15.75 -5.10 -8.73
CA GLN A 89 -14.76 -5.55 -9.72
C GLN A 89 -13.33 -5.48 -9.18
N ASN A 90 -13.00 -4.40 -8.47
CA ASN A 90 -11.70 -4.23 -7.81
C ASN A 90 -11.47 -5.31 -6.75
N ARG A 91 -12.49 -5.63 -5.94
CA ARG A 91 -12.41 -6.71 -4.95
C ARG A 91 -12.13 -8.07 -5.61
N GLU A 92 -12.83 -8.38 -6.70
CA GLU A 92 -12.63 -9.63 -7.44
C GLU A 92 -11.22 -9.71 -8.06
N ARG A 93 -10.77 -8.65 -8.73
CA ARG A 93 -9.40 -8.55 -9.28
C ARG A 93 -8.35 -8.73 -8.17
N ARG A 94 -8.53 -8.04 -7.04
CA ARG A 94 -7.64 -8.11 -5.88
C ARG A 94 -7.52 -9.54 -5.37
N GLU A 95 -8.62 -10.27 -5.21
CA GLU A 95 -8.60 -11.66 -4.70
C GLU A 95 -7.89 -12.64 -5.65
N GLN A 96 -7.84 -12.33 -6.95
CA GLN A 96 -7.12 -13.11 -7.94
C GLN A 96 -5.61 -12.86 -7.88
N LEU A 97 -5.18 -11.61 -7.69
CA LEU A 97 -3.78 -11.19 -7.83
C LEU A 97 -3.05 -11.06 -6.49
N PHE A 98 -3.73 -10.60 -5.44
CA PHE A 98 -3.21 -10.35 -4.11
C PHE A 98 -3.67 -11.41 -3.12
N VAL A 99 -2.74 -12.10 -2.47
CA VAL A 99 -3.07 -13.14 -1.50
C VAL A 99 -3.14 -12.55 -0.09
N ARG A 100 -2.06 -11.90 0.35
CA ARG A 100 -1.98 -11.30 1.68
C ARG A 100 -0.78 -10.39 1.85
N LEU A 101 -0.90 -9.49 2.81
CA LEU A 101 0.17 -8.68 3.38
C LEU A 101 0.34 -9.02 4.86
N ARG A 102 1.54 -9.31 5.35
CA ARG A 102 1.78 -9.58 6.77
C ARG A 102 3.08 -8.94 7.23
N ARG A 103 3.13 -8.48 8.48
CA ARG A 103 4.35 -7.99 9.11
C ARG A 103 5.16 -9.17 9.67
N VAL A 104 6.46 -9.22 9.41
CA VAL A 104 7.40 -10.24 9.91
C VAL A 104 8.64 -9.53 10.41
N GLY A 105 8.70 -9.26 11.71
CA GLY A 105 9.72 -8.37 12.27
C GLY A 105 9.46 -6.93 11.85
N GLU A 106 10.46 -6.29 11.26
CA GLU A 106 10.37 -4.92 10.73
C GLU A 106 9.87 -4.88 9.28
N ASP A 107 9.92 -6.01 8.58
CA ASP A 107 9.56 -6.09 7.16
C ASP A 107 8.07 -6.41 6.95
N TYR A 108 7.57 -5.96 5.80
CA TYR A 108 6.30 -6.41 5.26
C TYR A 108 6.49 -7.48 4.18
N VAL A 109 5.83 -8.63 4.34
CA VAL A 109 5.80 -9.70 3.33
C VAL A 109 4.52 -9.58 2.50
N VAL A 110 4.68 -9.28 1.22
CA VAL A 110 3.60 -9.29 0.21
C VAL A 110 3.59 -10.65 -0.47
N VAL A 111 2.48 -11.38 -0.32
CA VAL A 111 2.24 -12.62 -1.06
C VAL A 111 1.26 -12.33 -2.19
N HIS A 112 1.69 -12.61 -3.41
CA HIS A 112 0.94 -12.29 -4.62
C HIS A 112 1.01 -13.40 -5.66
N ARG A 113 0.10 -13.36 -6.62
CA ARG A 113 0.03 -14.28 -7.77
C ARG A 113 0.35 -13.58 -9.09
N ALA A 114 0.35 -12.24 -9.11
CA ALA A 114 0.74 -11.45 -10.27
C ALA A 114 2.20 -11.73 -10.67
N THR A 115 2.47 -11.86 -11.95
CA THR A 115 3.82 -12.19 -12.47
C THR A 115 4.77 -11.01 -12.53
N ALA A 116 4.24 -9.77 -12.61
CA ALA A 116 5.01 -8.58 -12.95
C ALA A 116 5.19 -7.57 -11.80
N TRP A 117 4.68 -7.86 -10.60
CA TRP A 117 4.81 -6.92 -9.49
C TRP A 117 6.26 -6.77 -9.03
N ARG A 118 6.66 -5.52 -8.87
CA ARG A 118 7.91 -5.11 -8.22
C ARG A 118 7.63 -4.81 -6.75
N ALA A 119 8.70 -4.65 -5.97
CA ALA A 119 8.57 -4.21 -4.59
C ALA A 119 7.79 -2.89 -4.53
N PRO A 120 6.87 -2.71 -3.56
CA PRO A 120 6.13 -1.47 -3.42
C PRO A 120 7.05 -0.27 -3.26
N GLU A 121 6.72 0.81 -3.97
CA GLU A 121 7.38 2.11 -3.82
C GLU A 121 6.47 3.07 -3.06
N HIS A 122 7.04 4.08 -2.41
CA HIS A 122 6.25 5.10 -1.73
C HIS A 122 5.46 5.90 -2.77
N ALA A 123 4.14 5.84 -2.70
CA ALA A 123 3.27 6.56 -3.63
C ALA A 123 3.14 8.02 -3.22
N ARG A 124 3.23 8.91 -4.21
CA ARG A 124 2.76 10.29 -4.09
C ARG A 124 1.53 10.46 -4.96
N ILE A 125 0.38 10.04 -4.44
CA ILE A 125 -0.90 10.29 -5.11
C ILE A 125 -1.20 11.79 -4.95
N LYS A 126 -1.22 12.51 -6.08
CA LYS A 126 -1.27 13.97 -6.08
C LYS A 126 -2.49 14.48 -5.31
N GLY A 127 -2.23 15.25 -4.26
CA GLY A 127 -3.27 15.90 -3.46
C GLY A 127 -4.02 14.95 -2.53
N MET A 128 -3.50 13.75 -2.25
CA MET A 128 -4.10 12.84 -1.28
C MET A 128 -3.08 12.51 -0.19
N GLN A 129 -3.53 12.55 1.06
CA GLN A 129 -2.71 12.24 2.23
C GLN A 129 -3.42 11.20 3.10
N LEU A 130 -2.64 10.23 3.57
CA LEU A 130 -3.12 9.27 4.56
C LEU A 130 -3.06 9.95 5.93
N ASP A 131 -4.23 10.15 6.52
CA ASP A 131 -4.39 10.97 7.72
C ASP A 131 -4.51 10.12 8.99
N ASP A 132 -5.29 9.03 8.93
CA ASP A 132 -5.49 8.12 10.06
C ASP A 132 -5.70 6.68 9.55
N ILE A 133 -5.50 5.68 10.43
CA ILE A 133 -5.81 4.28 10.15
C ILE A 133 -6.52 3.67 11.34
N ARG A 134 -7.74 3.18 11.09
CA ARG A 134 -8.63 2.62 12.11
C ARG A 134 -8.79 1.11 11.89
N ILE A 135 -8.34 0.33 12.88
CA ILE A 135 -8.42 -1.13 12.84
C ILE A 135 -9.32 -1.58 13.99
N GLU A 136 -10.59 -1.82 13.67
CA GLU A 136 -11.55 -2.39 14.63
C GLU A 136 -11.36 -3.90 14.78
N SER A 137 -11.09 -4.60 13.68
CA SER A 137 -10.88 -6.04 13.66
C SER A 137 -10.04 -6.49 12.48
N GLU A 138 -9.65 -7.77 12.43
CA GLU A 138 -8.97 -8.30 11.24
C GLU A 138 -9.82 -8.20 9.96
N LYS A 139 -11.16 -8.21 10.09
CA LYS A 139 -12.11 -8.15 8.99
C LYS A 139 -12.58 -6.73 8.66
N ARG A 140 -12.36 -5.77 9.57
CA ARG A 140 -12.76 -4.36 9.43
C ARG A 140 -11.54 -3.48 9.68
N ARG A 141 -10.88 -3.13 8.57
CA ARG A 141 -9.71 -2.27 8.54
C ARG A 141 -10.01 -1.15 7.58
N GLU A 142 -10.02 0.07 8.10
CA GLU A 142 -10.36 1.28 7.37
C GLU A 142 -9.20 2.25 7.50
N ALA A 143 -8.90 2.96 6.43
CA ALA A 143 -8.01 4.11 6.46
C ALA A 143 -8.84 5.37 6.30
N VAL A 144 -8.31 6.48 6.79
CA VAL A 144 -8.89 7.79 6.56
C VAL A 144 -7.92 8.56 5.67
N VAL A 145 -8.41 8.96 4.49
CA VAL A 145 -7.66 9.81 3.58
C VAL A 145 -8.24 11.22 3.60
N TYR A 146 -7.36 12.22 3.56
CA TYR A 146 -7.78 13.61 3.44
C TYR A 146 -7.84 14.02 1.96
N LEU A 147 -8.98 14.59 1.59
CA LEU A 147 -9.26 15.14 0.27
C LEU A 147 -9.32 16.68 0.34
N PRO A 148 -8.33 17.38 -0.21
CA PRO A 148 -8.30 18.84 -0.21
C PRO A 148 -9.33 19.43 -1.18
N GLU A 149 -9.71 20.69 -0.92
CA GLU A 149 -10.79 21.38 -1.62
C GLU A 149 -10.60 21.46 -3.15
N ASP A 150 -9.38 21.65 -3.62
CA ASP A 150 -9.07 21.76 -5.04
C ASP A 150 -9.32 20.45 -5.81
N ILE A 151 -9.03 19.31 -5.17
CA ILE A 151 -9.29 17.99 -5.72
C ILE A 151 -10.77 17.65 -5.58
N ALA A 152 -11.37 17.84 -4.39
CA ALA A 152 -12.78 17.55 -4.14
C ALA A 152 -13.69 18.26 -5.16
N ARG A 153 -13.46 19.56 -5.37
CA ARG A 153 -14.20 20.37 -6.34
C ARG A 153 -14.05 19.88 -7.78
N ARG A 154 -12.89 19.34 -8.17
CA ARG A 154 -12.65 18.82 -9.52
C ARG A 154 -13.51 17.59 -9.83
N TYR A 155 -13.73 16.75 -8.84
CA TYR A 155 -14.49 15.51 -8.97
C TYR A 155 -15.93 15.63 -8.43
N GLY A 156 -16.38 16.85 -8.09
CA GLY A 156 -17.74 17.08 -7.60
C GLY A 156 -18.03 16.48 -6.23
N CYS A 157 -17.01 16.35 -5.38
CA CYS A 157 -17.12 15.80 -4.03
C CYS A 157 -16.98 16.89 -2.95
N GLU A 158 -17.39 16.56 -1.73
CA GLU A 158 -17.12 17.39 -0.56
C GLU A 158 -15.64 17.27 -0.16
N SER A 159 -15.05 18.35 0.35
CA SER A 159 -13.67 18.31 0.87
C SER A 159 -13.68 17.80 2.30
N GLY A 160 -12.72 16.98 2.69
CA GLY A 160 -12.64 16.49 4.06
C GLY A 160 -11.99 15.11 4.19
N ARG A 161 -12.37 14.40 5.24
CA ARG A 161 -11.80 13.09 5.58
C ARG A 161 -12.73 11.99 5.09
N TYR A 162 -12.19 11.02 4.37
CA TYR A 162 -12.96 9.91 3.81
C TYR A 162 -12.47 8.58 4.37
N LYS A 163 -13.39 7.75 4.87
CA LYS A 163 -13.09 6.36 5.21
C LYS A 163 -12.99 5.54 3.95
N VAL A 164 -11.90 4.80 3.82
CA VAL A 164 -11.63 3.93 2.69
C VAL A 164 -11.23 2.54 3.17
N ALA A 165 -11.61 1.52 2.39
CA ALA A 165 -11.37 0.13 2.68
C ALA A 165 -10.67 -0.59 1.52
N ALA A 166 -10.28 -1.84 1.74
CA ALA A 166 -9.72 -2.66 0.66
C ALA A 166 -10.77 -2.93 -0.43
N GLY A 167 -10.42 -2.62 -1.67
CA GLY A 167 -11.31 -2.68 -2.85
C GLY A 167 -11.72 -1.29 -3.34
N ASP A 168 -11.65 -0.26 -2.50
CA ASP A 168 -11.96 1.11 -2.90
C ASP A 168 -10.90 1.62 -3.88
N GLY A 169 -11.34 2.46 -4.80
CA GLY A 169 -10.47 3.21 -5.70
C GLY A 169 -9.82 4.39 -5.00
N LEU A 170 -8.74 4.91 -5.57
CA LEU A 170 -8.19 6.23 -5.28
C LEU A 170 -7.92 6.90 -6.62
N PHE A 171 -8.93 7.59 -7.15
CA PHE A 171 -9.01 8.03 -8.55
C PHE A 171 -9.01 6.85 -9.54
N ASP A 172 -8.98 7.15 -10.83
CA ASP A 172 -9.12 6.18 -11.94
C ASP A 172 -8.02 5.11 -12.02
N ARG A 173 -6.95 5.22 -11.22
CA ARG A 173 -5.70 4.47 -11.41
C ARG A 173 -5.18 3.74 -10.20
N ALA A 174 -5.67 4.06 -9.00
CA ALA A 174 -5.26 3.36 -7.79
C ALA A 174 -6.39 2.54 -7.18
N VAL A 175 -6.05 1.36 -6.67
CA VAL A 175 -6.97 0.48 -5.95
C VAL A 175 -6.32 0.07 -4.63
N ILE A 176 -7.08 0.15 -3.54
CA ILE A 176 -6.61 -0.24 -2.22
C ILE A 176 -6.59 -1.76 -2.10
N LEU A 177 -5.40 -2.35 -1.96
CA LEU A 177 -5.24 -3.80 -1.82
C LEU A 177 -5.35 -4.23 -0.35
N ALA A 178 -4.78 -3.44 0.56
CA ALA A 178 -4.74 -3.76 1.99
C ALA A 178 -4.53 -2.53 2.88
N VAL A 179 -5.22 -2.51 4.02
CA VAL A 179 -5.02 -1.53 5.10
C VAL A 179 -4.27 -2.18 6.27
N ARG A 180 -3.20 -1.56 6.78
CA ARG A 180 -2.38 -2.01 7.93
C ARG A 180 -2.15 -0.84 8.89
N GLN A 181 -1.64 -1.12 10.09
CA GLN A 181 -1.56 -0.14 11.19
C GLN A 181 -0.79 1.15 10.84
N ASP A 182 0.20 1.05 9.96
CA ASP A 182 1.13 2.13 9.60
C ASP A 182 1.11 2.46 8.10
N LEU A 183 0.42 1.67 7.28
CA LEU A 183 0.42 1.85 5.83
C LEU A 183 -0.85 1.38 5.12
N LEU A 184 -1.07 1.98 3.95
CA LEU A 184 -2.03 1.58 2.94
C LEU A 184 -1.28 1.01 1.74
N LEU A 185 -1.52 -0.25 1.38
CA LEU A 185 -0.96 -0.85 0.17
C LEU A 185 -1.95 -0.67 -0.99
N VAL A 186 -1.46 -0.11 -2.09
CA VAL A 186 -2.26 0.19 -3.29
C VAL A 186 -1.64 -0.44 -4.53
N GLU A 187 -2.48 -0.79 -5.49
CA GLU A 187 -2.08 -1.01 -6.88
C GLU A 187 -2.27 0.32 -7.62
N TYR A 188 -1.23 0.89 -8.22
CA TYR A 188 -1.28 2.15 -8.97
C TYR A 188 -0.58 1.98 -10.32
N ASP A 189 -1.31 2.18 -11.42
CA ASP A 189 -0.80 1.98 -12.79
C ASP A 189 -0.07 0.62 -12.95
N ASP A 190 -0.71 -0.47 -12.50
CA ASP A 190 -0.20 -1.86 -12.47
C ASP A 190 1.09 -2.09 -11.66
N MET A 191 1.49 -1.11 -10.84
CA MET A 191 2.58 -1.21 -9.89
C MET A 191 2.06 -1.31 -8.46
N LEU A 192 2.80 -1.98 -7.58
CA LEU A 192 2.52 -1.87 -6.15
C LEU A 192 3.11 -0.57 -5.63
N ALA A 193 2.33 0.13 -4.82
CA ALA A 193 2.81 1.27 -4.09
C ALA A 193 2.20 1.29 -2.68
N TYR A 194 2.73 2.15 -1.82
CA TYR A 194 2.24 2.28 -0.46
C TYR A 194 2.15 3.74 -0.02
N LEU A 195 1.18 4.04 0.83
CA LEU A 195 1.04 5.31 1.54
C LEU A 195 1.27 5.07 3.03
N THR A 196 1.95 6.00 3.68
CA THR A 196 2.20 6.04 5.13
C THR A 196 1.72 7.38 5.67
N MET A 197 1.42 7.43 6.97
CA MET A 197 1.10 8.71 7.64
C MET A 197 2.31 9.66 7.61
N ASN A 198 3.53 9.12 7.70
CA ASN A 198 4.76 9.90 7.51
C ASN A 198 5.32 9.69 6.09
N PRO A 199 5.29 10.70 5.20
CA PRO A 199 5.74 10.55 3.81
C PRO A 199 7.24 10.30 3.65
N ASN A 200 8.04 10.50 4.71
CA ASN A 200 9.46 10.21 4.71
C ASN A 200 9.78 8.80 5.26
N GLU A 201 8.77 8.08 5.75
CA GLU A 201 8.94 6.73 6.27
C GLU A 201 9.16 5.74 5.12
N ARG A 202 10.32 5.08 5.18
CA ARG A 202 10.63 3.98 4.28
C ARG A 202 10.18 2.68 4.91
N VAL A 203 9.43 1.90 4.16
CA VAL A 203 8.97 0.58 4.58
C VAL A 203 9.63 -0.46 3.70
N ASP A 204 10.26 -1.45 4.32
CA ASP A 204 10.91 -2.54 3.59
C ASP A 204 9.91 -3.66 3.29
N PHE A 205 9.93 -4.11 2.03
CA PHE A 205 9.02 -5.12 1.53
C PHE A 205 9.76 -6.34 1.00
N ARG A 206 9.33 -7.51 1.43
CA ARG A 206 9.70 -8.79 0.85
C ARG A 206 8.58 -9.31 -0.04
N MET A 207 8.87 -9.43 -1.33
CA MET A 207 7.96 -9.98 -2.33
C MET A 207 8.03 -11.51 -2.35
N VAL A 208 6.88 -12.17 -2.31
CA VAL A 208 6.75 -13.62 -2.44
C VAL A 208 5.68 -13.93 -3.49
N TRP A 209 6.13 -14.46 -4.62
CA TRP A 209 5.22 -15.00 -5.63
C TRP A 209 4.69 -16.37 -5.19
N GLN A 210 3.38 -16.55 -5.32
CA GLN A 210 2.68 -17.81 -5.09
C GLN A 210 2.04 -18.26 -6.40
N SER A 211 2.30 -19.51 -6.79
CA SER A 211 1.67 -20.09 -7.97
C SER A 211 0.17 -20.28 -7.74
N PHE A 212 -0.62 -20.11 -8.81
CA PHE A 212 -2.04 -20.47 -8.82
C PHE A 212 -2.28 -21.95 -8.52
N TRP A 213 -1.27 -22.81 -8.78
CA TRP A 213 -1.34 -24.26 -8.57
C TRP A 213 -0.86 -24.69 -7.18
N THR A 214 -0.36 -23.77 -6.35
CA THR A 214 0.04 -24.11 -4.99
C THR A 214 -1.22 -24.41 -4.18
N MET A 215 -1.53 -25.70 -4.00
CA MET A 215 -2.58 -26.12 -3.07
C MET A 215 -2.28 -25.50 -1.70
N PRO A 216 -3.27 -24.90 -1.02
CA PRO A 216 -3.08 -24.45 0.35
C PRO A 216 -2.67 -25.67 1.16
N HIS A 217 -1.42 -25.73 1.62
CA HIS A 217 -1.05 -26.73 2.60
C HIS A 217 -1.96 -26.48 3.80
N PRO A 218 -2.74 -27.48 4.25
CA PRO A 218 -3.51 -27.33 5.46
C PRO A 218 -2.52 -26.92 6.55
N VAL A 219 -2.75 -25.76 7.15
CA VAL A 219 -1.97 -25.33 8.32
C VAL A 219 -2.28 -26.38 9.36
N GLU A 220 -1.36 -27.32 9.57
CA GLU A 220 -1.51 -28.30 10.63
C GLU A 220 -1.77 -27.50 11.92
N PRO A 221 -2.90 -27.73 12.60
CA PRO A 221 -3.20 -27.02 13.84
C PRO A 221 -1.99 -27.17 14.74
N PRO A 222 -1.55 -26.09 15.43
CA PRO A 222 -0.33 -26.13 16.24
C PRO A 222 -0.41 -27.37 17.12
N THR A 223 0.40 -28.37 16.80
CA THR A 223 0.42 -29.63 17.52
C THR A 223 0.85 -29.23 18.91
N LYS A 224 -0.10 -29.21 19.86
CA LYS A 224 0.18 -28.87 21.24
C LYS A 224 1.33 -29.76 21.64
N LYS A 225 2.54 -29.19 21.74
CA LYS A 225 3.70 -29.94 22.22
C LYS A 225 3.25 -30.57 23.53
N PRO A 226 3.35 -31.90 23.69
CA PRO A 226 2.95 -32.55 24.93
C PRO A 226 3.68 -31.82 26.06
N GLN A 227 2.92 -31.11 26.89
CA GLN A 227 3.48 -30.43 28.04
C GLN A 227 4.14 -31.52 28.87
N LYS A 228 5.48 -31.47 29.00
CA LYS A 228 6.18 -32.37 29.90
C LYS A 228 5.48 -32.25 31.26
N PRO A 229 5.02 -33.37 31.86
CA PRO A 229 4.43 -33.32 33.18
C PRO A 229 5.38 -32.58 34.11
N ARG A 230 4.89 -31.51 34.75
CA ARG A 230 5.67 -30.76 35.75
C ARG A 230 6.15 -31.78 36.77
N GLN A 231 7.47 -31.96 36.87
CA GLN A 231 8.04 -32.74 37.95
C GLN A 231 7.61 -32.09 39.27
N PRO A 232 7.09 -32.86 40.23
CA PRO A 232 6.72 -32.32 41.53
C PRO A 232 7.96 -31.66 42.17
N PRO A 233 7.78 -30.55 42.90
CA PRO A 233 8.88 -29.86 43.55
C PRO A 233 9.61 -30.85 44.47
N ASN A 234 10.91 -31.01 44.22
CA ASN A 234 11.79 -31.87 44.98
C ASN A 234 11.77 -31.38 46.44
N ARG A 235 10.99 -32.05 47.31
CA ARG A 235 10.93 -31.80 48.75
C ARG A 235 12.30 -32.15 49.34
N ARG A 236 13.22 -31.21 49.26
CA ARG A 236 14.52 -31.31 49.93
C ARG A 236 14.25 -31.33 51.43
N ASN A 237 14.56 -32.46 52.05
CA ASN A 237 14.45 -32.73 53.47
C ASN A 237 15.00 -31.57 54.30
N ARG A 238 14.09 -30.83 54.96
CA ARG A 238 14.43 -29.93 56.05
C ARG A 238 14.62 -30.80 57.29
N ARG A 239 15.88 -31.24 57.51
CA ARG A 239 16.30 -31.85 58.77
C ARG A 239 17.19 -30.87 59.52
N ARG A 240 16.82 -30.67 60.79
CA ARG A 240 17.45 -29.90 61.88
C ARG A 240 17.14 -28.42 61.89
#